data_AF-A0A529HIC2-F1
#
_entry.id   AF-A0A529HIC2-F1
#
_cell.length_a   1.000
_cell.length_b   1.000
_cell.length_c   1.000
_cell.angle_alpha   90.00
_cell.angle_beta   90.00
_cell.angle_gamma   90.00
#
_symmetry.space_group_name_H-M   'P 1'
#
loop_
_entity.id
_entity.type
_entity.pdbx_description
1 polymer ?
#
loop_
_entity_poly.entity_id
_entity_poly.type
_entity_poly.pdbx_seq_one_letter_code
_entity_poly.pdbx_strand_id
1 'polypeptide(L)'
;MWDAQEAQHELLLQLGRQSDLDKYFTDPANRQSGALLLDQDGFVVNGNRRLSVWRQLLADDASKYGHYEYIDVAVLPHATEKDIDRLEALLQIERDIRADYPWDAQANMMLAKMEHGATPADLCHLYKMKDTELQELFDMRDYADEYLRSRGKADMWSEVSSGQEHTFRRLVQN
;
A
#
# COMPACT_ATOMS: atom_id res chain seq x y z
N MET A 1 -16.83 6.98 -24.42
CA MET A 1 -15.99 5.90 -23.84
C MET A 1 -14.51 6.27 -23.92
N TRP A 2 -14.02 6.76 -25.07
CA TRP A 2 -12.66 7.29 -25.20
C TRP A 2 -12.37 8.51 -24.31
N ASP A 3 -13.27 9.49 -24.25
CA ASP A 3 -13.10 10.67 -23.40
C ASP A 3 -12.91 10.34 -21.91
N ALA A 4 -13.55 9.26 -21.43
CA ALA A 4 -13.41 8.80 -20.05
C ALA A 4 -12.05 8.15 -19.78
N GLN A 5 -11.52 7.40 -20.76
CA GLN A 5 -10.20 6.78 -20.66
C GLN A 5 -9.08 7.82 -20.75
N GLU A 6 -9.25 8.84 -21.60
CA GLU A 6 -8.30 9.94 -21.75
C GLU A 6 -8.27 10.82 -20.48
N ALA A 7 -9.44 11.17 -19.95
CA ALA A 7 -9.53 11.87 -18.67
C ALA A 7 -8.92 11.07 -17.51
N GLN A 8 -9.16 9.75 -17.46
CA GLN A 8 -8.55 8.87 -16.46
C GLN A 8 -7.02 8.82 -16.62
N HIS A 9 -6.51 8.75 -17.85
CA HIS A 9 -5.08 8.74 -18.13
C HIS A 9 -4.38 10.00 -17.61
N GLU A 10 -4.93 11.19 -17.89
CA GLU A 10 -4.40 12.46 -17.40
C GLU A 10 -4.38 12.53 -15.87
N LEU A 11 -5.45 12.10 -15.20
CA LEU A 11 -5.49 12.03 -13.73
C LEU A 11 -4.44 11.07 -13.17
N LEU A 12 -4.25 9.92 -13.82
CA LEU A 12 -3.25 8.93 -13.41
C LEU A 12 -1.83 9.44 -13.60
N LEU A 13 -1.54 10.23 -14.65
CA LEU A 13 -0.26 10.89 -14.84
C LEU A 13 0.00 11.94 -13.76
N GLN A 14 -1.00 12.74 -13.39
CA GLN A 14 -0.88 13.69 -12.28
C GLN A 14 -0.54 12.98 -10.96
N LEU A 15 -1.21 11.85 -10.67
CA LEU A 15 -0.90 11.03 -9.50
C LEU A 15 0.46 10.34 -9.60
N GLY A 16 0.87 9.94 -10.80
CA GLY A 16 2.18 9.39 -11.11
C GLY A 16 3.31 10.38 -10.81
N ARG A 17 3.13 11.66 -11.18
CA ARG A 17 4.03 12.78 -10.89
C ARG A 17 4.10 13.16 -9.42
N GLN A 18 2.99 13.02 -8.70
CA GLN A 18 2.94 13.24 -7.24
C GLN A 18 3.65 12.12 -6.47
N SER A 19 3.73 10.92 -7.06
CA SER A 19 4.60 9.84 -6.58
C SER A 19 6.00 9.93 -7.19
N ASP A 20 7.00 9.32 -6.56
CA ASP A 20 8.34 9.24 -7.17
C ASP A 20 8.43 8.22 -8.34
N LEU A 21 7.28 7.70 -8.84
CA LEU A 21 7.22 6.75 -9.95
C LEU A 21 7.75 7.34 -11.26
N ASP A 22 7.39 8.57 -11.59
CA ASP A 22 7.89 9.24 -12.80
C ASP A 22 9.41 9.37 -12.74
N LYS A 23 9.95 9.88 -11.63
CA LYS A 23 11.40 10.03 -11.45
C LYS A 23 12.12 8.68 -11.55
N TYR A 24 11.53 7.63 -10.99
CA TYR A 24 12.08 6.29 -11.02
C TYR A 24 12.16 5.73 -12.46
N PHE A 25 11.06 5.73 -13.22
CA PHE A 25 11.03 5.14 -14.56
C PHE A 25 11.63 6.03 -15.65
N THR A 26 11.94 7.30 -15.35
CA THR A 26 12.70 8.16 -16.26
C THR A 26 14.12 7.62 -16.51
N ASP A 27 14.69 6.89 -15.55
CA ASP A 27 15.93 6.13 -15.75
C ASP A 27 15.67 4.89 -16.63
N PRO A 28 16.23 4.81 -17.85
CA PRO A 28 15.99 3.71 -18.78
C PRO A 28 16.59 2.37 -18.31
N ALA A 29 17.41 2.35 -17.26
CA ALA A 29 17.84 1.11 -16.62
C ALA A 29 16.70 0.44 -15.84
N ASN A 30 15.74 1.22 -15.35
CA ASN A 30 14.57 0.70 -14.66
C ASN A 30 13.57 0.15 -15.66
N ARG A 31 13.37 -1.17 -15.59
CA ARG A 31 12.41 -1.92 -16.39
C ARG A 31 11.11 -2.10 -15.61
N GLN A 32 10.15 -2.78 -16.24
CA GLN A 32 8.93 -3.22 -15.59
C GLN A 32 9.20 -3.93 -14.26
N SER A 33 8.66 -3.36 -13.17
CA SER A 33 8.73 -3.92 -11.83
C SER A 33 7.55 -4.87 -11.58
N GLY A 34 7.56 -6.04 -12.22
CA GLY A 34 6.51 -7.06 -12.10
C GLY A 34 5.29 -6.84 -13.01
N ALA A 35 4.56 -7.93 -13.27
CA ALA A 35 3.42 -7.97 -14.20
C ALA A 35 2.30 -6.99 -13.80
N LEU A 36 1.58 -6.45 -14.81
CA LEU A 36 0.27 -5.84 -14.57
C LEU A 36 -0.78 -6.92 -14.34
N LEU A 37 -1.83 -6.60 -13.59
CA LEU A 37 -2.96 -7.51 -13.44
C LEU A 37 -4.12 -7.02 -14.31
N LEU A 38 -4.63 -7.94 -15.12
CA LEU A 38 -5.80 -7.74 -15.96
C LEU A 38 -6.93 -8.65 -15.48
N ASP A 39 -8.17 -8.22 -15.63
CA ASP A 39 -9.31 -9.13 -15.57
C ASP A 39 -9.45 -9.96 -16.86
N GLN A 40 -10.43 -10.85 -16.89
CA GLN A 40 -10.75 -11.72 -18.02
C GLN A 40 -11.10 -10.97 -19.31
N ASP A 41 -11.54 -9.71 -19.19
CA ASP A 41 -12.03 -8.87 -20.28
C ASP A 41 -10.91 -7.91 -20.76
N GLY A 42 -9.74 -7.95 -20.12
CA GLY A 42 -8.57 -7.15 -20.47
C GLY A 42 -8.56 -5.76 -19.82
N PHE A 43 -9.36 -5.51 -18.79
CA PHE A 43 -9.26 -4.29 -17.99
C PHE A 43 -8.16 -4.42 -16.94
N VAL A 44 -7.39 -3.34 -16.79
CA VAL A 44 -6.28 -3.30 -15.82
C VAL A 44 -6.85 -3.10 -14.42
N VAL A 45 -6.75 -4.12 -13.59
CA VAL A 45 -7.14 -4.09 -12.17
C VAL A 45 -5.99 -3.63 -11.28
N ASN A 46 -4.73 -3.86 -11.69
CA ASN A 46 -3.57 -3.35 -10.96
C ASN A 46 -2.48 -2.78 -11.87
N GLY A 47 -1.94 -1.64 -11.45
CA GLY A 47 -0.82 -0.98 -12.10
C GLY A 47 -1.21 0.08 -13.13
N ASN A 48 -2.46 0.57 -13.10
CA ASN A 48 -2.95 1.69 -13.92
C ASN A 48 -2.03 2.93 -13.93
N ARG A 49 -1.47 3.29 -12.78
CA ARG A 49 -0.48 4.39 -12.69
C ARG A 49 0.80 4.08 -13.45
N ARG A 50 1.39 2.89 -13.23
CA ARG A 50 2.61 2.45 -13.93
C ARG A 50 2.41 2.41 -15.44
N LEU A 51 1.30 1.82 -15.89
CA LEU A 51 0.94 1.76 -17.30
C LEU A 51 0.82 3.15 -17.94
N SER A 52 0.20 4.10 -17.23
CA SER A 52 0.06 5.48 -17.73
C SER A 52 1.43 6.15 -17.90
N VAL A 53 2.31 6.01 -16.91
CA VAL A 53 3.68 6.54 -16.98
C VAL A 53 4.48 5.92 -18.12
N TRP A 54 4.44 4.58 -18.27
CA TRP A 54 5.16 3.89 -19.34
C TRP A 54 4.68 4.29 -20.73
N ARG A 55 3.37 4.46 -20.91
CA ARG A 55 2.78 4.96 -22.17
C ARG A 55 3.28 6.37 -22.50
N GLN A 56 3.32 7.25 -21.51
CA GLN A 56 3.82 8.61 -21.70
C GLN A 56 5.30 8.61 -22.07
N LEU A 57 6.14 7.85 -21.35
CA LEU A 57 7.57 7.75 -21.64
C LEU A 57 7.84 7.19 -23.04
N LEU A 58 7.10 6.16 -23.46
CA LEU A 58 7.19 5.61 -24.81
C LEU A 58 6.77 6.62 -25.89
N ALA A 59 5.72 7.41 -25.61
CA ALA A 59 5.26 8.47 -26.51
C ALA A 59 6.26 9.64 -26.61
N ASP A 60 6.93 9.97 -25.51
CA ASP A 60 7.93 11.04 -25.45
C ASP A 60 9.23 10.67 -26.18
N ASP A 61 9.75 9.45 -25.99
CA ASP A 61 10.97 8.97 -26.64
C ASP A 61 10.96 7.44 -26.84
N ALA A 62 10.38 7.00 -27.95
CA ALA A 62 10.33 5.59 -28.31
C ALA A 62 11.70 4.92 -28.47
N SER A 63 12.75 5.68 -28.80
CA SER A 63 14.11 5.12 -28.97
C SER A 63 14.73 4.75 -27.62
N LYS A 64 14.45 5.55 -26.59
CA LYS A 64 14.95 5.37 -25.23
C LYS A 64 14.08 4.40 -24.42
N TYR A 65 12.77 4.45 -24.63
CA TYR A 65 11.79 3.72 -23.83
C TYR A 65 11.10 2.56 -24.56
N GLY A 66 11.62 2.12 -25.72
CA GLY A 66 11.02 1.04 -26.53
C GLY A 66 10.80 -0.29 -25.81
N HIS A 67 11.48 -0.52 -24.69
CA HIS A 67 11.22 -1.68 -23.82
C HIS A 67 9.85 -1.67 -23.12
N TYR A 68 9.12 -0.55 -23.15
CA TYR A 68 7.73 -0.45 -22.70
C TYR A 68 6.71 -0.68 -23.82
N GLU A 69 7.14 -0.94 -25.05
CA GLU A 69 6.24 -1.30 -26.17
C GLU A 69 5.50 -2.62 -25.89
N TYR A 70 6.17 -3.56 -25.22
CA TYR A 70 5.60 -4.82 -24.76
C TYR A 70 5.82 -4.95 -23.27
N ILE A 71 4.75 -5.25 -22.54
CA ILE A 71 4.76 -5.37 -21.09
C ILE A 71 4.21 -6.72 -20.66
N ASP A 72 4.74 -7.24 -19.56
CA ASP A 72 4.29 -8.47 -18.95
C ASP A 72 2.97 -8.23 -18.21
N VAL A 73 2.00 -9.10 -18.47
CA VAL A 73 0.68 -9.05 -17.83
C VAL A 73 0.29 -10.43 -17.34
N ALA A 74 -0.41 -10.48 -16.21
CA ALA A 74 -1.08 -11.67 -15.72
C ALA A 74 -2.59 -11.43 -15.78
N VAL A 75 -3.28 -12.31 -16.51
CA VAL A 75 -4.73 -12.28 -16.67
C VAL A 75 -5.35 -13.14 -15.59
N LEU A 76 -6.20 -12.53 -14.77
CA LEU A 76 -6.93 -13.25 -13.72
C LEU A 76 -7.97 -14.18 -14.37
N PRO A 77 -8.17 -15.40 -13.82
CA PRO A 77 -9.30 -16.23 -14.19
C PRO A 77 -10.61 -15.55 -13.78
N HIS A 78 -11.75 -16.13 -14.16
CA HIS A 78 -13.02 -15.48 -13.90
C HIS A 78 -13.19 -15.10 -12.42
N ALA A 79 -13.25 -13.80 -12.16
CA ALA A 79 -13.26 -13.22 -10.82
C ALA A 79 -14.59 -12.53 -10.59
N THR A 80 -15.21 -12.81 -9.45
CA THR A 80 -16.37 -12.04 -9.02
C THR A 80 -15.91 -10.68 -8.49
N GLU A 81 -16.82 -9.71 -8.41
CA GLU A 81 -16.54 -8.39 -7.82
C GLU A 81 -15.91 -8.52 -6.42
N LYS A 82 -16.40 -9.48 -5.63
CA LYS A 82 -15.84 -9.82 -4.31
C LYS A 82 -14.39 -10.35 -4.37
N ASP A 83 -14.02 -11.07 -5.42
CA ASP A 83 -12.66 -11.58 -5.59
C ASP A 83 -11.70 -10.45 -5.97
N ILE A 84 -12.18 -9.48 -6.79
CA ILE A 84 -11.44 -8.27 -7.14
C ILE A 84 -11.24 -7.39 -5.91
N ASP A 85 -12.29 -7.13 -5.13
CA ASP A 85 -12.21 -6.37 -3.87
C ASP A 85 -11.19 -6.99 -2.91
N ARG A 86 -11.22 -8.33 -2.77
CA ARG A 86 -10.26 -9.06 -1.93
C ARG A 86 -8.83 -8.93 -2.45
N LEU A 87 -8.63 -9.00 -3.77
CA LEU A 87 -7.34 -8.86 -4.41
C LEU A 87 -6.78 -7.44 -4.24
N GLU A 88 -7.62 -6.41 -4.39
CA GLU A 88 -7.22 -5.03 -4.14
C GLU A 88 -6.84 -4.80 -2.68
N ALA A 89 -7.63 -5.34 -1.74
CA ALA A 89 -7.31 -5.28 -0.32
C ALA A 89 -5.94 -5.92 -0.02
N LEU A 90 -5.68 -7.11 -0.58
CA LEU A 90 -4.39 -7.80 -0.44
C LEU A 90 -3.23 -6.97 -0.99
N LEU A 91 -3.40 -6.34 -2.16
CA LEU A 91 -2.36 -5.53 -2.79
C LEU A 91 -2.09 -4.22 -2.04
N GLN A 92 -3.12 -3.60 -1.47
CA GLN A 92 -2.95 -2.44 -0.58
C GLN A 92 -2.20 -2.87 0.68
N ILE A 93 -2.58 -4.00 1.28
CA ILE A 93 -1.91 -4.54 2.47
C ILE A 93 -0.45 -4.90 2.18
N GLU A 94 -0.11 -5.50 1.04
CA GLU A 94 1.29 -5.75 0.68
C GLU A 94 2.10 -4.46 0.50
N ARG A 95 1.47 -3.37 0.05
CA ARG A 95 2.12 -2.06 0.01
C ARG A 95 2.30 -1.50 1.41
N ASP A 96 1.31 -1.67 2.28
CA ASP A 96 1.38 -1.27 3.68
C ASP A 96 2.46 -2.05 4.45
N ILE A 97 2.58 -3.37 4.24
CA ILE A 97 3.62 -4.23 4.83
C ILE A 97 5.02 -3.82 4.36
N ARG A 98 5.16 -3.40 3.10
CA ARG A 98 6.44 -2.93 2.54
C ARG A 98 6.82 -1.52 2.97
N ALA A 99 5.90 -0.76 3.52
CA ALA A 99 6.21 0.55 4.08
C ALA A 99 6.80 0.34 5.48
N ASP A 100 8.01 0.88 5.70
CA ASP A 100 8.66 0.88 7.03
C ASP A 100 7.93 1.87 7.95
N TYR A 101 6.70 1.52 8.35
CA TYR A 101 5.93 2.30 9.31
C TYR A 101 6.51 2.12 10.73
N PRO A 102 6.56 3.20 11.52
CA PRO A 102 6.69 3.09 12.97
C PRO A 102 5.59 2.21 13.56
N TRP A 103 5.89 1.55 14.69
CA TRP A 103 4.98 0.60 15.34
C TRP A 103 3.61 1.20 15.69
N ASP A 104 3.54 2.48 16.05
CA ASP A 104 2.31 3.20 16.38
C ASP A 104 1.44 3.46 15.14
N ALA A 105 2.06 3.81 14.01
CA ALA A 105 1.35 3.98 12.74
C ALA A 105 0.80 2.62 12.25
N GLN A 106 1.57 1.55 12.42
CA GLN A 106 1.11 0.19 12.12
C GLN A 106 -0.08 -0.22 13.00
N ALA A 107 -0.03 0.06 14.31
CA ALA A 107 -1.13 -0.23 15.24
C ALA A 107 -2.42 0.52 14.87
N ASN A 108 -2.32 1.83 14.60
CA ASN A 108 -3.47 2.65 14.22
C ASN A 108 -4.07 2.21 12.87
N MET A 109 -3.24 1.83 11.91
CA MET A 109 -3.70 1.27 10.63
C MET A 109 -4.49 -0.04 10.83
N MET A 110 -4.01 -0.93 11.69
CA MET A 110 -4.69 -2.20 11.98
C MET A 110 -6.04 -1.98 12.66
N LEU A 111 -6.12 -1.04 13.62
CA LEU A 111 -7.38 -0.64 14.25
C LEU A 111 -8.39 -0.11 13.23
N ALA A 112 -7.96 0.79 12.34
CA ALA A 112 -8.83 1.31 11.28
C ALA A 112 -9.37 0.18 10.37
N LYS A 113 -8.54 -0.83 10.04
CA LYS A 113 -9.00 -1.99 9.26
C LYS A 113 -10.03 -2.82 10.04
N MET A 114 -9.90 -2.95 11.36
CA MET A 114 -10.91 -3.61 12.20
C MET A 114 -12.24 -2.84 12.23
N GLU A 115 -12.19 -1.51 12.29
CA GLU A 115 -13.39 -0.66 12.19
C GLU A 115 -14.12 -0.84 10.84
N HIS A 116 -13.37 -1.15 9.78
CA HIS A 116 -13.90 -1.50 8.46
C HIS A 116 -14.24 -2.98 8.27
N GLY A 117 -14.26 -3.76 9.35
CA GLY A 117 -14.76 -5.14 9.36
C GLY A 117 -13.72 -6.24 9.21
N ALA A 118 -12.41 -5.93 9.24
CA ALA A 118 -11.37 -6.94 9.32
C ALA A 118 -11.39 -7.63 10.69
N THR A 119 -11.25 -8.96 10.72
CA THR A 119 -11.12 -9.69 11.98
C THR A 119 -9.65 -9.75 12.44
N PRO A 120 -9.38 -9.96 13.75
CA PRO A 120 -8.01 -10.18 14.22
C PRO A 120 -7.30 -11.34 13.50
N ALA A 121 -8.03 -12.42 13.21
CA ALA A 121 -7.50 -13.57 12.48
C ALA A 121 -7.11 -13.21 11.04
N ASP A 122 -7.89 -12.35 10.38
CA ASP A 122 -7.53 -11.84 9.05
C ASP A 122 -6.22 -11.06 9.13
N LEU A 123 -6.09 -10.13 10.08
CA LEU A 123 -4.88 -9.31 10.25
C LEU A 123 -3.64 -10.17 10.54
N CYS A 124 -3.73 -11.14 11.45
CA CYS A 124 -2.63 -12.05 11.75
C CYS A 124 -2.17 -12.85 10.54
N HIS A 125 -3.12 -13.42 9.79
CA HIS A 125 -2.82 -14.15 8.56
C HIS A 125 -2.19 -13.24 7.50
N LEU A 126 -2.72 -12.03 7.34
CA LEU A 126 -2.30 -11.07 6.32
C LEU A 126 -0.91 -10.48 6.60
N TYR A 127 -0.63 -10.09 7.84
CA TYR A 127 0.65 -9.51 8.25
C TYR A 127 1.67 -10.56 8.70
N LYS A 128 1.33 -11.86 8.59
CA LYS A 128 2.18 -12.99 9.00
C LYS A 128 2.68 -12.86 10.43
N MET A 129 1.81 -12.39 11.32
CA MET A 129 2.07 -12.24 12.75
C MET A 129 1.15 -13.16 13.55
N LYS A 130 1.52 -13.42 14.80
CA LYS A 130 0.72 -14.21 15.74
C LYS A 130 -0.34 -13.33 16.40
N ASP A 131 -1.42 -13.96 16.84
CA ASP A 131 -2.46 -13.28 17.65
C ASP A 131 -1.86 -12.58 18.88
N THR A 132 -0.83 -13.18 19.50
CA THR A 132 -0.10 -12.59 20.62
C THR A 132 0.66 -11.32 20.23
N GLU A 133 1.27 -11.30 19.04
CA GLU A 133 2.01 -10.14 18.54
C GLU A 133 1.06 -8.99 18.16
N LEU A 134 -0.11 -9.34 17.60
CA LEU A 134 -1.17 -8.37 17.31
C LEU A 134 -1.74 -7.76 18.60
N GLN A 135 -2.01 -8.60 19.61
CA GLN A 135 -2.47 -8.12 20.92
C GLN A 135 -1.42 -7.24 21.60
N GLU A 136 -0.16 -7.67 21.60
CA GLU A 136 0.95 -6.87 22.15
C GLU A 136 1.02 -5.48 21.49
N LEU A 137 0.83 -5.41 20.17
CA LEU A 137 0.87 -4.16 19.43
C LEU A 137 -0.28 -3.21 19.82
N PHE A 138 -1.49 -3.73 20.02
CA PHE A 138 -2.63 -2.93 20.46
C PHE A 138 -2.47 -2.46 21.91
N ASP A 139 -2.05 -3.34 22.81
CA ASP A 139 -1.80 -2.98 24.20
C ASP A 139 -0.71 -1.91 24.31
N MET A 140 0.38 -2.04 23.54
CA MET A 140 1.43 -1.01 23.47
C MET A 140 0.88 0.34 23.05
N ARG A 141 -0.03 0.37 22.06
CA ARG A 141 -0.65 1.59 21.55
C ARG A 141 -1.58 2.21 22.58
N ASP A 142 -2.37 1.41 23.29
CA ASP A 142 -3.28 1.88 24.33
C ASP A 142 -2.52 2.46 25.53
N TYR A 143 -1.45 1.79 25.98
CA TYR A 143 -0.57 2.35 27.01
C TYR A 143 0.10 3.65 26.59
N ALA A 144 0.50 3.77 25.32
CA ALA A 144 1.07 5.01 24.80
C ALA A 144 0.04 6.14 24.75
N ASP A 145 -1.20 5.87 24.34
CA ASP A 145 -2.29 6.85 24.38
C ASP A 145 -2.57 7.33 25.82
N GLU A 146 -2.69 6.39 26.77
CA GLU A 146 -2.86 6.72 28.19
C GLU A 146 -1.70 7.54 28.74
N TYR A 147 -0.46 7.18 28.40
CA TYR A 147 0.73 7.92 28.81
C TYR A 147 0.70 9.35 28.27
N LEU A 148 0.41 9.54 26.98
CA LEU A 148 0.32 10.85 26.35
C LEU A 148 -0.79 11.70 27.00
N ARG A 149 -1.97 11.13 27.22
CA ARG A 149 -3.09 11.80 27.91
C ARG A 149 -2.73 12.22 29.32
N SER A 150 -2.06 11.35 30.10
CA SER A 150 -1.64 11.65 31.47
C SER A 150 -0.68 12.85 31.56
N ARG A 151 0.03 13.16 30.47
CA ARG A 151 0.96 14.30 30.36
C ARG A 151 0.36 15.52 29.68
N GLY A 152 -0.94 15.50 29.35
CA GLY A 152 -1.59 16.56 28.58
C GLY A 152 -1.06 16.67 27.14
N LYS A 153 -0.49 15.58 26.63
CA LYS A 153 0.17 15.48 25.32
C LYS A 153 -0.62 14.60 24.34
N ALA A 154 -1.95 14.57 24.47
CA ALA A 154 -2.81 13.81 23.56
C ALA A 154 -2.45 14.11 22.10
N ASP A 155 -2.51 13.08 21.25
CA ASP A 155 -2.20 13.12 19.82
C ASP A 155 -0.73 13.41 19.43
N MET A 156 0.18 13.63 20.39
CA MET A 156 1.62 13.82 20.10
C MET A 156 2.38 12.48 19.98
N TRP A 157 1.94 11.64 19.04
CA TRP A 157 2.47 10.30 18.80
C TRP A 157 3.98 10.28 18.48
N SER A 158 4.50 11.33 17.84
CA SER A 158 5.94 11.45 17.55
C SER A 158 6.84 11.34 18.79
N GLU A 159 6.33 11.64 20.00
CA GLU A 159 7.08 11.54 21.26
C GLU A 159 7.29 10.09 21.72
N VAL A 160 6.50 9.14 21.17
CA VAL A 160 6.55 7.71 21.51
C VAL A 160 6.96 6.84 20.31
N SER A 161 6.75 7.30 19.07
CA SER A 161 7.16 6.61 17.84
C SER A 161 8.69 6.45 17.75
N SER A 162 9.47 7.46 18.17
CA SER A 162 10.93 7.43 18.10
C SER A 162 11.56 7.06 19.44
N GLY A 163 12.01 5.81 19.56
CA GLY A 163 12.95 5.37 20.61
C GLY A 163 12.32 4.85 21.92
N GLN A 164 10.99 4.82 22.05
CA GLN A 164 10.32 4.28 23.24
C GLN A 164 9.57 2.95 23.03
N GLU A 165 9.64 2.37 21.83
CA GLU A 165 9.03 1.07 21.50
C GLU A 165 9.43 -0.02 22.51
N HIS A 166 10.72 -0.11 22.84
CA HIS A 166 11.21 -1.10 23.82
C HIS A 166 10.64 -0.90 25.23
N THR A 167 10.29 0.32 25.61
CA THR A 167 9.68 0.63 26.91
C THR A 167 8.26 0.08 26.95
N PHE A 168 7.44 0.36 25.93
CA PHE A 168 6.06 -0.12 25.86
C PHE A 168 6.00 -1.64 25.67
N ARG A 169 6.88 -2.22 24.85
CA ARG A 169 6.95 -3.69 24.67
C ARG A 169 7.22 -4.42 25.98
N ARG A 170 8.09 -3.89 26.86
CA ARG A 170 8.34 -4.49 28.18
C ARG A 170 7.18 -4.35 29.16
N LEU A 171 6.32 -3.35 29.00
CA LEU A 171 5.16 -3.15 29.89
C LEU A 171 4.06 -4.18 29.62
N VAL A 172 3.92 -4.59 28.37
CA VAL A 172 2.85 -5.49 27.92
C VAL A 172 3.24 -6.97 28.05
N GLN A 173 4.53 -7.30 28.00
CA GLN A 173 5.02 -8.67 28.14
C GLN A 173 5.13 -9.18 29.60
N ASN A 174 4.68 -8.41 30.59
CA ASN A 174 4.68 -8.78 32.02
C ASN A 174 3.32 -9.28 32.51
#